data_AF-S3W2X5-F1
#
_entry.id   AF-S3W2X5-F1
#
_cell.length_a   1.000
_cell.length_b   1.000
_cell.length_c   1.000
_cell.angle_alpha   90.00
_cell.angle_beta   90.00
_cell.angle_gamma   90.00
#
_symmetry.space_group_name_H-M   'P 1'
#
loop_
_entity.id
_entity.type
_entity.pdbx_description
1 polymer ?
#
loop_
_entity_poly.entity_id
_entity_poly.type
_entity_poly.pdbx_seq_one_letter_code
_entity_poly.pdbx_strand_id
1 'polypeptide(L)'
;MIRILTALFLIASPILSCNFFPDWFVREPNRGEFLKIESLNHHIQELNMDRLRIDRNFYLRKSNFRKLFGFSLSGKNLSNWLNARIKYVKSGPTGKYIAYFHNGTVVLGKDFFSLSKIEQTLVLIHEARHADGKEFAHSKCPEGFPYLSVRSPQTMLENMEACDERDDGSYGFGAAFLFEVYAFGLYQTGEERLILGLYNSEVARIVNLESNRF
;
A
#
# COMPACT_ATOMS: atom_id res chain seq x y z
N MET A 1 2.78 -5.41 -64.30
CA MET A 1 1.84 -6.26 -63.53
C MET A 1 1.96 -5.89 -62.07
N ILE A 2 0.97 -5.15 -61.58
CA ILE A 2 0.85 -4.65 -60.20
C ILE A 2 0.19 -5.74 -59.35
N ARG A 3 0.80 -6.12 -58.23
CA ARG A 3 0.09 -6.70 -57.08
C ARG A 3 0.64 -6.08 -55.79
N ILE A 4 -0.04 -5.01 -55.40
CA ILE A 4 -0.14 -4.43 -54.07
C ILE A 4 -0.96 -5.40 -53.18
N LEU A 5 -0.91 -5.17 -51.87
CA LEU A 5 -1.77 -5.67 -50.77
C LEU A 5 -1.20 -6.89 -50.02
N THR A 6 -1.08 -6.89 -48.69
CA THR A 6 -1.23 -5.86 -47.64
C THR A 6 -0.68 -6.49 -46.36
N ALA A 7 0.09 -5.74 -45.59
CA ALA A 7 0.47 -6.13 -44.24
C ALA A 7 -0.79 -6.13 -43.35
N LEU A 8 -1.18 -7.30 -42.83
CA LEU A 8 -2.13 -7.43 -41.74
C LEU A 8 -1.36 -7.35 -40.42
N PHE A 9 -1.19 -6.11 -39.95
CA PHE A 9 -0.98 -5.83 -38.54
C PHE A 9 -2.26 -6.26 -37.79
N LEU A 10 -2.27 -7.49 -37.28
CA LEU A 10 -3.18 -7.83 -36.20
C LEU A 10 -2.61 -7.20 -34.93
N ILE A 11 -3.18 -6.04 -34.61
CA ILE A 11 -3.14 -5.39 -33.32
C ILE A 11 -3.71 -6.41 -32.31
N ALA A 12 -2.83 -7.23 -31.75
CA ALA A 12 -3.12 -7.88 -30.48
C ALA A 12 -2.99 -6.80 -29.41
N SER A 13 -4.14 -6.40 -28.88
CA SER A 13 -4.34 -5.48 -27.77
C SER A 13 -3.30 -5.65 -26.65
N PRO A 14 -2.78 -4.58 -26.02
CA PRO A 14 -2.04 -4.72 -24.78
C PRO A 14 -3.06 -4.94 -23.65
N ILE A 15 -3.69 -6.11 -23.63
CA ILE A 15 -4.24 -6.70 -22.40
C ILE A 15 -3.12 -7.56 -21.83
N LEU A 16 -2.01 -6.92 -21.46
CA LEU A 16 -0.97 -7.50 -20.65
C LEU A 16 -1.29 -7.04 -19.22
N SER A 17 -2.26 -7.66 -18.55
CA SER A 17 -2.01 -8.80 -17.65
C SER A 17 -0.69 -8.63 -16.91
N CYS A 18 -0.77 -8.39 -15.60
CA CYS A 18 0.33 -8.33 -14.64
C CYS A 18 1.15 -9.64 -14.59
N ASN A 19 1.88 -9.97 -15.65
CA ASN A 19 2.88 -11.03 -15.69
C ASN A 19 4.27 -10.36 -15.70
N PHE A 20 4.56 -9.62 -14.62
CA PHE A 20 5.90 -9.11 -14.37
C PHE A 20 6.63 -10.13 -13.50
N PHE A 21 7.63 -10.79 -14.09
CA PHE A 21 8.53 -11.82 -13.56
C PHE A 21 8.08 -13.29 -13.76
N PRO A 22 8.95 -14.17 -14.31
CA PRO A 22 8.71 -15.60 -14.24
C PRO A 22 8.74 -16.06 -12.78
N ASP A 23 7.75 -16.86 -12.37
CA ASP A 23 7.56 -17.46 -11.03
C ASP A 23 8.81 -18.16 -10.45
N TRP A 24 9.87 -18.37 -11.24
CA TRP A 24 11.10 -19.07 -10.85
C TRP A 24 11.89 -18.48 -9.69
N PHE A 25 11.64 -17.22 -9.31
CA PHE A 25 12.34 -16.57 -8.18
C PHE A 25 11.44 -16.25 -6.98
N VAL A 26 10.13 -16.48 -7.10
CA VAL A 26 9.19 -16.36 -5.98
C VAL A 26 9.27 -17.65 -5.17
N ARG A 27 9.61 -17.52 -3.89
CA ARG A 27 9.83 -18.68 -3.01
C ARG A 27 9.16 -18.49 -1.66
N GLU A 28 9.07 -19.58 -0.91
CA GLU A 28 8.75 -19.48 0.52
C GLU A 28 9.79 -18.61 1.24
N PRO A 29 9.36 -17.85 2.27
CA PRO A 29 10.28 -17.13 3.13
C PRO A 29 11.32 -18.09 3.73
N ASN A 30 12.58 -17.71 3.71
CA ASN A 30 13.61 -18.49 4.42
C ASN A 30 13.41 -18.34 5.94
N ARG A 31 14.13 -19.13 6.74
CA ARG A 31 13.98 -19.09 8.21
C ARG A 31 14.13 -17.68 8.81
N GLY A 32 15.07 -16.87 8.32
CA GLY A 32 15.28 -15.51 8.82
C GLY A 32 14.13 -14.56 8.46
N GLU A 33 13.64 -14.64 7.22
CA GLU A 33 12.47 -13.88 6.76
C GLU A 33 11.20 -14.30 7.49
N PHE A 34 10.99 -15.60 7.69
CA PHE A 34 9.88 -16.15 8.46
C PHE A 34 9.85 -15.60 9.89
N LEU A 35 10.99 -15.59 10.60
CA LEU A 35 11.07 -15.02 11.95
C LEU A 35 10.74 -13.52 11.97
N LYS A 36 11.12 -12.77 10.93
CA LYS A 36 10.77 -11.35 10.80
C LYS A 36 9.27 -11.15 10.56
N ILE A 37 8.64 -12.01 9.75
CA ILE A 37 7.20 -12.04 9.51
C ILE A 37 6.45 -12.36 10.81
N GLU A 38 6.86 -13.38 11.54
CA GLU A 38 6.25 -13.73 12.83
C GLU A 38 6.37 -12.60 13.85
N SER A 39 7.54 -11.96 13.93
CA SER A 39 7.73 -10.76 14.75
C SER A 39 6.83 -9.60 14.31
N LEU A 40 6.54 -9.46 13.01
CA LEU A 40 5.61 -8.44 12.50
C LEU A 40 4.16 -8.79 12.89
N ASN A 41 3.76 -10.05 12.74
CA ASN A 41 2.44 -10.52 13.13
C ASN A 41 2.18 -10.27 14.62
N HIS A 42 3.17 -10.56 15.48
CA HIS A 42 3.09 -10.26 16.91
C HIS A 42 2.91 -8.75 17.15
N HIS A 43 3.75 -7.92 16.54
CA HIS A 43 3.64 -6.47 16.65
C HIS A 43 2.25 -5.95 16.23
N ILE A 44 1.70 -6.45 15.11
CA ILE A 44 0.36 -6.08 14.65
C ILE A 44 -0.69 -6.46 15.69
N GLN A 45 -0.60 -7.65 16.27
CA GLN A 45 -1.56 -8.12 17.29
C GLN A 45 -1.53 -7.28 18.57
N GLU A 46 -0.37 -6.69 18.91
CA GLU A 46 -0.18 -5.82 20.07
C GLU A 46 -0.66 -4.38 19.85
N LEU A 47 -0.99 -3.97 18.62
CA LEU A 47 -1.49 -2.62 18.36
C LEU A 47 -2.79 -2.38 19.14
N ASN A 48 -2.75 -1.42 20.06
CA ASN A 48 -3.87 -1.07 20.92
C ASN A 48 -4.06 0.45 21.01
N MET A 49 -5.28 0.90 21.29
CA MET A 49 -5.64 2.32 21.37
C MET A 49 -5.72 2.77 22.83
N ASP A 50 -4.63 2.60 23.59
CA ASP A 50 -4.68 2.78 25.04
C ASP A 50 -4.86 4.24 25.47
N ARG A 51 -4.25 5.18 24.73
CA ARG A 51 -4.28 6.60 25.08
C ARG A 51 -4.25 7.50 23.86
N LEU A 52 -5.32 8.27 23.66
CA LEU A 52 -5.35 9.34 22.67
C LEU A 52 -4.35 10.45 23.05
N ARG A 53 -3.50 10.83 22.11
CA ARG A 53 -2.43 11.83 22.27
C ARG A 53 -2.77 13.20 21.69
N ILE A 54 -3.83 13.27 20.89
CA ILE A 54 -4.29 14.49 20.23
C ILE A 54 -5.65 14.95 20.79
N ASP A 55 -6.08 16.15 20.42
CA ASP A 55 -7.40 16.66 20.79
C ASP A 55 -8.52 15.71 20.36
N ARG A 56 -9.43 15.40 21.29
CA ARG A 56 -10.53 14.45 21.06
C ARG A 56 -11.48 14.92 19.96
N ASN A 57 -11.82 16.21 19.94
CA ASN A 57 -12.75 16.74 18.96
C ASN A 57 -12.12 16.73 17.55
N PHE A 58 -10.83 17.02 17.46
CA PHE A 58 -10.07 16.88 16.22
C PHE A 58 -10.04 15.43 15.74
N TYR A 59 -9.70 14.48 16.63
CA TYR A 59 -9.71 13.05 16.31
C TYR A 59 -11.06 12.59 15.76
N LEU A 60 -12.16 12.90 16.46
CA LEU A 60 -13.51 12.50 16.06
C LEU A 60 -13.94 13.07 14.70
N ARG A 61 -13.44 14.25 14.31
CA ARG A 61 -13.74 14.86 13.01
C ARG A 61 -12.85 14.35 11.87
N LYS A 62 -11.66 13.83 12.18
CA LYS A 62 -10.62 13.56 11.19
C LYS A 62 -10.30 12.08 11.00
N SER A 63 -10.57 11.21 11.98
CA SER A 63 -10.40 9.77 11.80
C SER A 63 -11.34 9.23 10.73
N ASN A 64 -10.78 8.53 9.75
CA ASN A 64 -11.51 7.76 8.74
C ASN A 64 -11.36 6.24 8.94
N PHE A 65 -10.64 5.79 9.97
CA PHE A 65 -10.28 4.38 10.12
C PHE A 65 -11.51 3.49 10.18
N ARG A 66 -12.44 3.77 11.11
CA ARG A 66 -13.66 2.96 11.25
C ARG A 66 -14.55 2.99 10.01
N LYS A 67 -14.58 4.12 9.29
CA LYS A 67 -15.35 4.26 8.04
C LYS A 67 -14.81 3.33 6.96
N LEU A 68 -13.48 3.26 6.79
CA LEU A 68 -12.85 2.45 5.74
C LEU A 68 -12.73 0.97 6.13
N PHE A 69 -12.27 0.67 7.34
CA PHE A 69 -12.04 -0.70 7.79
C PHE A 69 -13.31 -1.39 8.31
N GLY A 70 -14.35 -0.64 8.67
CA GLY A 70 -15.58 -1.16 9.27
C GLY A 70 -15.46 -1.51 10.75
N PHE A 71 -14.30 -1.30 11.37
CA PHE A 71 -14.04 -1.55 12.79
C PHE A 71 -13.10 -0.49 13.39
N SER A 72 -13.10 -0.34 14.71
CA SER A 72 -12.11 0.51 15.41
C SER A 72 -10.76 -0.20 15.51
N LEU A 73 -9.65 0.52 15.38
CA LEU A 73 -8.32 -0.07 15.35
C LEU A 73 -8.08 -0.95 16.59
N SER A 74 -7.80 -2.22 16.34
CA SER A 74 -7.25 -3.15 17.31
C SER A 74 -6.40 -4.16 16.55
N GLY A 75 -5.31 -4.61 17.17
CA GLY A 75 -4.39 -5.54 16.54
C GLY A 75 -5.06 -6.84 16.10
N LYS A 76 -6.00 -7.34 16.91
CA LYS A 76 -6.82 -8.52 16.57
C LYS A 76 -7.67 -8.29 15.31
N ASN A 77 -8.40 -7.18 15.23
CA ASN A 77 -9.27 -6.92 14.08
C ASN A 77 -8.46 -6.64 12.81
N LEU A 78 -7.35 -5.90 12.93
CA LEU A 78 -6.46 -5.61 11.81
C LEU A 78 -5.81 -6.90 11.28
N SER A 79 -5.32 -7.77 12.18
CA SER A 79 -4.80 -9.09 11.83
C SER A 79 -5.84 -9.94 11.09
N ASN A 80 -7.08 -9.99 11.58
CA ASN A 80 -8.17 -10.69 10.91
C ASN A 80 -8.47 -10.09 9.52
N TRP A 81 -8.46 -8.76 9.40
CA TRP A 81 -8.71 -8.07 8.13
C TRP A 81 -7.63 -8.37 7.09
N LEU A 82 -6.36 -8.43 7.51
CA LEU A 82 -5.22 -8.82 6.67
C LEU A 82 -5.31 -10.29 6.25
N ASN A 83 -5.52 -11.21 7.21
CA ASN A 83 -5.59 -12.66 6.95
C ASN A 83 -6.78 -13.07 6.06
N ALA A 84 -7.85 -12.28 6.04
CA ALA A 84 -8.97 -12.50 5.13
C ALA A 84 -8.61 -12.21 3.65
N ARG A 85 -7.54 -11.42 3.40
CA ARG A 85 -7.14 -10.93 2.07
C ARG A 85 -5.83 -11.56 1.59
N ILE A 86 -4.86 -11.70 2.49
CA ILE A 86 -3.55 -12.27 2.22
C ILE A 86 -3.57 -13.73 2.69
N LYS A 87 -3.64 -14.65 1.73
CA LYS A 87 -3.66 -16.11 1.97
C LYS A 87 -2.26 -16.69 2.09
N TYR A 88 -1.32 -16.14 1.33
CA TYR A 88 0.06 -16.62 1.28
C TYR A 88 1.04 -15.45 1.32
N VAL A 89 2.16 -15.65 2.00
CA VAL A 89 3.27 -14.71 2.03
C VAL A 89 4.48 -15.39 1.39
N LYS A 90 5.01 -14.79 0.33
CA LYS A 90 6.21 -15.26 -0.37
C LYS A 90 7.30 -14.20 -0.29
N SER A 91 8.53 -14.59 -0.61
CA SER A 91 9.66 -13.67 -0.80
C SER A 91 10.20 -13.79 -2.22
N GLY A 92 10.63 -12.68 -2.81
CA GLY A 92 11.16 -12.71 -4.18
C GLY A 92 11.57 -11.34 -4.71
N PRO A 93 12.02 -11.27 -5.98
CA PRO A 93 12.28 -10.01 -6.64
C PRO A 93 10.96 -9.27 -6.91
N THR A 94 10.86 -8.05 -6.39
CA THR A 94 9.70 -7.16 -6.56
C THR A 94 9.99 -6.00 -7.52
N GLY A 95 11.17 -6.00 -8.14
CA GLY A 95 11.62 -4.94 -9.03
C GLY A 95 11.75 -3.60 -8.31
N LYS A 96 10.99 -2.60 -8.75
CA LYS A 96 10.95 -1.24 -8.17
C LYS A 96 10.01 -1.10 -6.96
N TYR A 97 9.24 -2.15 -6.64
CA TYR A 97 8.24 -2.12 -5.57
C TYR A 97 8.79 -2.76 -4.29
N ILE A 98 8.22 -2.39 -3.14
CA ILE A 98 8.57 -2.99 -1.85
C ILE A 98 7.94 -4.38 -1.71
N ALA A 99 6.70 -4.50 -2.17
CA ALA A 99 5.92 -5.73 -2.24
C ALA A 99 4.97 -5.65 -3.44
N TYR A 100 4.32 -6.76 -3.77
CA TYR A 100 3.14 -6.74 -4.64
C TYR A 100 2.16 -7.85 -4.24
N PHE A 101 0.88 -7.61 -4.49
CA PHE A 101 -0.18 -8.58 -4.36
C PHE A 101 -0.52 -9.25 -5.69
N HIS A 102 -0.72 -10.57 -5.67
CA HIS A 102 -1.25 -11.33 -6.79
C HIS A 102 -2.01 -12.57 -6.31
N ASN A 103 -3.29 -12.70 -6.68
CA ASN A 103 -4.12 -13.89 -6.43
C ASN A 103 -4.08 -14.42 -4.98
N GLY A 104 -4.23 -13.54 -3.99
CA GLY A 104 -4.19 -13.91 -2.57
C GLY A 104 -2.78 -14.11 -2.01
N THR A 105 -1.74 -13.89 -2.81
CA THR A 105 -0.34 -13.97 -2.39
C THR A 105 0.24 -12.56 -2.32
N VAL A 106 0.86 -12.22 -1.20
CA VAL A 106 1.76 -11.06 -1.14
C VAL A 106 3.20 -11.54 -1.32
N VAL A 107 3.93 -10.91 -2.23
CA VAL A 107 5.36 -11.18 -2.45
C VAL A 107 6.16 -10.02 -1.87
N LEU A 108 7.01 -10.33 -0.90
CA LEU A 108 7.82 -9.36 -0.17
C LEU A 108 9.21 -9.26 -0.79
N GLY A 109 9.62 -8.02 -1.10
CA GLY A 109 10.96 -7.71 -1.57
C GLY A 109 11.97 -7.66 -0.42
N LYS A 110 13.26 -7.65 -0.75
CA LYS A 110 14.33 -7.56 0.25
C LYS A 110 14.20 -6.30 1.13
N ASP A 111 13.78 -5.18 0.54
CA ASP A 111 13.76 -3.88 1.21
C ASP A 111 12.62 -3.79 2.23
N PHE A 112 11.54 -4.56 2.06
CA PHE A 112 10.46 -4.70 3.05
C PHE A 112 10.99 -5.01 4.45
N PHE A 113 11.96 -5.93 4.54
CA PHE A 113 12.51 -6.39 5.81
C PHE A 113 13.48 -5.40 6.49
N SER A 114 13.74 -4.26 5.84
CA SER A 114 14.53 -3.15 6.41
C SER A 114 13.65 -2.00 6.94
N LEU A 115 12.36 -2.01 6.61
CA LEU A 115 11.41 -1.00 7.07
C LEU A 115 11.09 -1.16 8.56
N SER A 116 10.61 -0.09 9.20
CA SER A 116 10.06 -0.17 10.55
C SER A 116 8.82 -1.08 10.58
N LYS A 117 8.43 -1.57 11.76
CA LYS A 117 7.25 -2.45 11.88
C LYS A 117 5.94 -1.77 11.47
N ILE A 118 5.82 -0.47 11.72
CA ILE A 118 4.66 0.32 11.26
C ILE A 118 4.66 0.44 9.74
N GLU A 119 5.81 0.68 9.12
CA GLU A 119 5.91 0.73 7.65
C GLU A 119 5.66 -0.62 6.99
N GLN A 120 6.16 -1.71 7.58
CA GLN A 120 5.82 -3.07 7.13
C GLN A 120 4.31 -3.30 7.21
N THR A 121 3.66 -2.90 8.31
CA THR A 121 2.20 -3.01 8.49
C THR A 121 1.46 -2.18 7.44
N LEU A 122 1.90 -0.95 7.19
CA LEU A 122 1.35 -0.08 6.14
C LEU A 122 1.42 -0.75 4.76
N VAL A 123 2.56 -1.34 4.40
CA VAL A 123 2.72 -2.06 3.14
C VAL A 123 1.76 -3.25 3.07
N LEU A 124 1.60 -4.03 4.14
CA LEU A 124 0.64 -5.13 4.15
C LEU A 124 -0.81 -4.65 4.00
N ILE A 125 -1.18 -3.53 4.62
CA ILE A 125 -2.51 -2.91 4.45
C ILE A 125 -2.73 -2.51 2.99
N HIS A 126 -1.73 -1.87 2.39
CA HIS A 126 -1.75 -1.46 1.00
C HIS A 126 -1.93 -2.66 0.05
N GLU A 127 -1.09 -3.69 0.20
CA GLU A 127 -1.17 -4.89 -0.65
C GLU A 127 -2.46 -5.68 -0.43
N ALA A 128 -2.94 -5.76 0.81
CA ALA A 128 -4.21 -6.41 1.10
C ALA A 128 -5.39 -5.71 0.41
N ARG A 129 -5.35 -4.39 0.23
CA ARG A 129 -6.44 -3.65 -0.43
C ARG A 129 -6.60 -4.05 -1.90
N HIS A 130 -5.51 -4.41 -2.58
CA HIS A 130 -5.57 -4.96 -3.96
C HIS A 130 -6.34 -6.29 -4.06
N ALA A 131 -6.59 -6.98 -2.94
CA ALA A 131 -7.42 -8.19 -2.91
C ALA A 131 -8.92 -7.94 -3.09
N ASP A 132 -9.39 -6.71 -2.85
CA ASP A 132 -10.82 -6.40 -2.81
C ASP A 132 -11.44 -6.17 -4.20
N GLY A 133 -10.63 -6.07 -5.27
CA GLY A 133 -11.13 -5.87 -6.64
C GLY A 133 -10.15 -5.13 -7.54
N LYS A 134 -10.36 -5.23 -8.86
CA LYS A 134 -9.53 -4.54 -9.87
C LYS A 134 -9.73 -3.03 -9.85
N GLU A 135 -10.88 -2.57 -9.36
CA GLU A 135 -11.24 -1.18 -9.16
C GLU A 135 -10.39 -0.47 -8.09
N PHE A 136 -9.63 -1.22 -7.27
CA PHE A 136 -8.68 -0.69 -6.30
C PHE A 136 -7.23 -0.69 -6.81
N ALA A 137 -7.02 -1.04 -8.07
CA ALA A 137 -5.72 -0.87 -8.71
C ALA A 137 -5.35 0.61 -8.83
N HIS A 138 -4.05 0.89 -8.84
CA HIS A 138 -3.56 2.26 -8.99
C HIS A 138 -3.89 2.83 -10.36
N SER A 139 -4.22 4.12 -10.36
CA SER A 139 -4.27 4.96 -11.54
C SER A 139 -2.93 5.65 -11.75
N LYS A 140 -2.77 6.22 -12.95
CA LYS A 140 -1.63 7.08 -13.24
C LYS A 140 -1.74 8.38 -12.47
N CYS A 141 -0.66 8.78 -11.82
CA CYS A 141 -0.58 10.12 -11.27
C CYS A 141 -0.63 11.17 -12.40
N PRO A 142 -1.30 12.32 -12.18
CA PRO A 142 -1.49 13.33 -13.20
C PRO A 142 -0.18 13.98 -13.65
N GLU A 143 -0.20 14.62 -14.82
CA GLU A 143 0.89 15.45 -15.31
C GLU A 143 1.28 16.52 -14.28
N GLY A 144 2.59 16.74 -14.06
CA GLY A 144 3.10 17.70 -13.09
C GLY A 144 2.85 17.34 -11.62
N PHE A 145 2.56 16.07 -11.29
CA PHE A 145 2.27 15.63 -9.92
C PHE A 145 3.39 16.06 -8.94
N PRO A 146 3.12 16.98 -7.99
CA PRO A 146 4.16 17.79 -7.34
C PRO A 146 4.77 17.14 -6.09
N TYR A 147 4.55 15.84 -5.88
CA TYR A 147 4.89 15.16 -4.63
C TYR A 147 6.17 14.31 -4.74
N LEU A 148 7.07 14.50 -3.78
CA LEU A 148 8.28 13.68 -3.59
C LEU A 148 8.01 12.57 -2.59
N SER A 149 8.21 11.31 -2.97
CA SER A 149 8.03 10.18 -2.05
C SER A 149 9.02 10.25 -0.90
N VAL A 150 8.55 10.19 0.35
CA VAL A 150 9.41 10.06 1.54
C VAL A 150 10.38 8.87 1.42
N ARG A 151 9.95 7.76 0.80
CA ARG A 151 10.75 6.54 0.64
C ARG A 151 11.69 6.58 -0.56
N SER A 152 11.34 7.35 -1.59
CA SER A 152 12.15 7.46 -2.80
C SER A 152 12.04 8.87 -3.38
N PRO A 153 12.72 9.86 -2.76
CA PRO A 153 12.56 11.26 -3.14
C PRO A 153 12.95 11.56 -4.59
N GLN A 154 13.80 10.72 -5.19
CA GLN A 154 14.25 10.88 -6.56
C GLN A 154 13.25 10.31 -7.59
N THR A 155 12.22 9.58 -7.16
CA THR A 155 11.22 9.01 -8.06
C THR A 155 10.23 10.08 -8.51
N MET A 156 10.21 10.38 -9.81
CA MET A 156 9.18 11.20 -10.43
C MET A 156 7.91 10.36 -10.59
N LEU A 157 6.87 10.66 -9.81
CA LEU A 157 5.63 9.87 -9.78
C LEU A 157 4.67 10.21 -10.91
N GLU A 158 4.86 11.34 -11.58
CA GLU A 158 4.09 11.75 -12.75
C GLU A 158 3.95 10.60 -13.77
N ASN A 159 2.73 10.37 -14.24
CA ASN A 159 2.38 9.33 -15.22
C ASN A 159 2.68 7.88 -14.77
N MET A 160 3.14 7.65 -13.53
CA MET A 160 3.29 6.32 -12.94
C MET A 160 1.98 5.83 -12.33
N GLU A 161 1.71 4.53 -12.43
CA GLU A 161 0.63 3.84 -11.72
C GLU A 161 0.95 3.77 -10.22
N ALA A 162 0.76 4.90 -9.54
CA ALA A 162 1.17 5.13 -8.16
C ALA A 162 0.24 6.08 -7.40
N CYS A 163 -0.96 6.34 -7.95
CA CYS A 163 -2.01 7.15 -7.34
C CYS A 163 -3.32 6.35 -7.28
N ASP A 164 -4.26 6.80 -6.47
CA ASP A 164 -5.62 6.26 -6.38
C ASP A 164 -6.62 7.33 -6.81
N GLU A 165 -7.58 6.99 -7.67
CA GLU A 165 -8.71 7.88 -8.00
C GLU A 165 -9.82 7.87 -6.92
N ARG A 166 -9.62 7.07 -5.87
CA ARG A 166 -10.63 6.81 -4.84
C ARG A 166 -10.08 7.00 -3.45
N ASP A 167 -10.88 7.63 -2.60
CA ASP A 167 -10.60 7.85 -1.18
C ASP A 167 -10.52 6.54 -0.38
N ASP A 168 -11.12 5.46 -0.91
CA ASP A 168 -11.11 4.10 -0.35
C ASP A 168 -10.15 3.15 -1.09
N GLY A 169 -9.21 3.69 -1.87
CA GLY A 169 -8.08 2.94 -2.44
C GLY A 169 -7.02 2.57 -1.41
N SER A 170 -5.94 1.91 -1.87
CA SER A 170 -4.84 1.45 -1.00
C SER A 170 -4.19 2.58 -0.20
N TYR A 171 -3.99 3.75 -0.81
CA TYR A 171 -3.44 4.94 -0.12
C TYR A 171 -4.45 5.53 0.88
N GLY A 172 -5.76 5.45 0.61
CA GLY A 172 -6.80 5.85 1.56
C GLY A 172 -6.78 5.05 2.86
N PHE A 173 -6.65 3.73 2.73
CA PHE A 173 -6.50 2.81 3.86
C PHE A 173 -5.18 3.05 4.61
N GLY A 174 -4.09 3.27 3.88
CA GLY A 174 -2.80 3.60 4.45
C GLY A 174 -2.82 4.90 5.26
N ALA A 175 -3.41 5.96 4.71
CA ALA A 175 -3.59 7.24 5.39
C ALA A 175 -4.44 7.10 6.67
N ALA A 176 -5.54 6.34 6.60
CA ALA A 176 -6.40 6.12 7.77
C ALA A 176 -5.67 5.35 8.88
N PHE A 177 -4.87 4.34 8.54
CA PHE A 177 -4.03 3.62 9.51
C PHE A 177 -2.97 4.54 10.15
N LEU A 178 -2.23 5.31 9.34
CA LEU A 178 -1.19 6.21 9.86
C LEU A 178 -1.76 7.33 10.73
N PHE A 179 -2.98 7.79 10.45
CA PHE A 179 -3.67 8.74 11.32
C PHE A 179 -3.91 8.15 12.71
N GLU A 180 -4.35 6.90 12.82
CA GLU A 180 -4.52 6.22 14.11
C GLU A 180 -3.17 6.03 14.83
N VAL A 181 -2.14 5.61 14.10
CA VAL A 181 -0.78 5.49 14.64
C VAL A 181 -0.30 6.81 15.24
N TYR A 182 -0.50 7.92 14.51
CA TYR A 182 -0.18 9.25 15.02
C TYR A 182 -1.04 9.64 16.23
N ALA A 183 -2.36 9.48 16.12
CA ALA A 183 -3.33 9.91 17.12
C ALA A 183 -3.14 9.22 18.48
N PHE A 184 -2.72 7.96 18.49
CA PHE A 184 -2.50 7.15 19.69
C PHE A 184 -1.03 7.04 20.10
N GLY A 185 -0.10 7.57 19.30
CA GLY A 185 1.33 7.52 19.60
C GLY A 185 1.92 6.11 19.45
N LEU A 186 1.48 5.35 18.45
CA LEU A 186 1.87 3.95 18.20
C LEU A 186 3.16 3.86 17.37
N TYR A 187 4.17 4.65 17.71
CA TYR A 187 5.45 4.76 17.02
C TYR A 187 6.59 4.95 18.02
N GLN A 188 7.83 4.67 17.61
CA GLN A 188 9.00 4.83 18.49
C GLN A 188 9.37 6.30 18.67
N THR A 189 10.02 6.62 19.78
CA THR A 189 10.52 7.97 20.04
C THR A 189 11.38 8.47 18.87
N GLY A 190 11.01 9.62 18.31
CA GLY A 190 11.70 10.23 17.15
C GLY A 190 11.09 9.89 15.78
N GLU A 191 10.15 8.94 15.70
CA GLU A 191 9.53 8.55 14.43
C GLU A 191 8.34 9.43 14.01
N GLU A 192 7.89 10.37 14.85
CA GLU A 192 6.69 11.19 14.59
C GLU A 192 6.72 11.90 13.23
N ARG A 193 7.85 12.52 12.88
CA ARG A 193 8.02 13.22 11.60
C ARG A 193 7.94 12.27 10.41
N LEU A 194 8.46 11.04 10.57
CA LEU A 194 8.35 10.00 9.56
C LEU A 194 6.89 9.58 9.39
N ILE A 195 6.17 9.31 10.49
CA ILE A 195 4.75 8.95 10.45
C ILE A 195 3.91 10.02 9.75
N LEU A 196 4.11 11.29 10.10
CA LEU A 196 3.40 12.41 9.45
C LEU A 196 3.78 12.56 7.97
N GLY A 197 5.07 12.38 7.64
CA GLY A 197 5.54 12.39 6.26
C GLY A 197 4.91 11.28 5.43
N LEU A 198 4.84 10.06 5.98
CA LEU A 198 4.16 8.93 5.35
C LEU A 198 2.66 9.20 5.22
N TYR A 199 1.99 9.71 6.26
CA TYR A 199 0.57 10.06 6.19
C TYR A 199 0.29 11.03 5.04
N ASN A 200 1.07 12.11 4.96
CA ASN A 200 0.95 13.08 3.87
C ASN A 200 1.27 12.45 2.50
N SER A 201 2.20 11.49 2.46
CA SER A 201 2.49 10.70 1.25
C SER A 201 1.29 9.93 0.74
N GLU A 202 0.59 9.25 1.64
CA GLU A 202 -0.59 8.46 1.31
C GLU A 202 -1.72 9.40 0.84
N VAL A 203 -2.00 10.47 1.60
CA VAL A 203 -3.03 11.45 1.24
C VAL A 203 -2.77 12.12 -0.11
N ALA A 204 -1.53 12.55 -0.39
CA ALA A 204 -1.20 13.23 -1.64
C ALA A 204 -1.43 12.36 -2.89
N ARG A 205 -1.36 11.04 -2.75
CA ARG A 205 -1.53 10.07 -3.85
C ARG A 205 -3.00 9.75 -4.14
N ILE A 206 -3.95 10.33 -3.40
CA ILE A 206 -5.38 10.21 -3.67
C ILE A 206 -5.78 11.38 -4.58
N VAL A 207 -5.93 11.11 -5.88
CA VAL A 207 -6.12 12.10 -6.95
C VAL A 207 -7.57 12.17 -7.44
N ASN A 208 -8.51 12.18 -6.50
CA ASN A 208 -9.93 12.34 -6.85
C ASN A 208 -10.18 13.75 -7.43
N LEU A 209 -10.79 13.83 -8.61
CA LEU A 209 -11.03 15.10 -9.32
C LEU A 209 -11.99 16.04 -8.56
N GLU A 210 -12.81 15.52 -7.64
CA GLU A 210 -13.72 16.35 -6.82
C GLU A 210 -13.02 17.03 -5.63
N SER A 211 -11.85 16.54 -5.19
CA SER A 211 -11.10 17.09 -4.04
C SER A 211 -10.04 18.13 -4.42
N ASN A 212 -9.77 18.34 -5.71
CA ASN A 212 -8.86 19.39 -6.22
C ASN A 212 -9.47 20.82 -6.20
N ARG A 213 -10.54 21.03 -5.43
CA ARG A 213 -11.03 22.36 -5.05
C ARG A 213 -10.61 22.64 -3.61
N PHE A 214 -9.32 22.84 -3.40
CA PHE A 214 -8.83 23.52 -2.19
C PHE A 214 -8.80 25.03 -2.43
#